data_AF-A0A7C7N7W3-F1
#
_entry.id   AF-A0A7C7N7W3-F1
#
_cell.length_a   1.000
_cell.length_b   1.000
_cell.length_c   1.000
_cell.angle_alpha   90.00
_cell.angle_beta   90.00
_cell.angle_gamma   90.00
#
_symmetry.space_group_name_H-M   'P 1'
#
loop_
_entity.id
_entity.type
_entity.pdbx_description
1 polymer ?
#
loop_
_entity_poly.entity_id
_entity_poly.type
_entity_poly.pdbx_seq_one_letter_code
_entity_poly.pdbx_strand_id
1 'polypeptide(L)'
;MKDVTISPSTAIENQGNTYMDFDNRLDSAIHKSRDFLLSRQTEEGYWVDELESNATITAELIFFMHFTETVDLEKQKKLTSYLLHKQREDGSWPLYFGGPCDI
;
A
#
# COMPACT_ATOMS: atom_id res chain seq x y z
N MET A 1 4.47 51.52 -43.13
CA MET A 1 4.79 50.09 -43.21
C MET A 1 5.96 49.85 -42.28
N LYS A 2 5.71 49.34 -41.07
CA LYS A 2 6.73 48.87 -40.13
C LYS A 2 6.28 47.47 -39.74
N ASP A 3 7.06 46.49 -40.15
CA ASP A 3 6.80 45.08 -39.89
C ASP A 3 6.79 44.83 -38.38
N VAL A 4 5.66 44.34 -37.88
CA VAL A 4 5.59 43.71 -36.57
C VAL A 4 5.97 42.25 -36.79
N THR A 5 7.24 41.93 -36.58
CA THR A 5 7.72 40.56 -36.41
C THR A 5 7.16 40.01 -35.10
N ILE A 6 5.99 39.38 -35.18
CA ILE A 6 5.52 38.48 -34.12
C ILE A 6 6.34 37.19 -34.27
N SER A 7 7.21 36.90 -33.31
CA SER A 7 7.83 35.58 -33.15
C SER A 7 6.98 34.76 -32.18
N PRO A 8 6.25 33.72 -32.62
CA PRO A 8 5.67 32.72 -31.74
C PRO A 8 6.48 31.42 -31.87
N SER A 9 7.41 31.11 -30.96
CA SER A 9 8.06 29.77 -30.96
C SER A 9 8.35 29.22 -29.57
N THR A 10 8.71 30.06 -28.60
CA THR A 10 9.28 29.55 -27.33
C THR A 10 8.24 29.00 -26.34
N ALA A 11 6.99 29.45 -26.39
CA ALA A 11 5.96 29.01 -25.44
C ALA A 11 5.35 27.64 -25.80
N ILE A 12 5.26 27.31 -27.10
CA ILE A 12 4.68 26.05 -27.59
C ILE A 12 5.71 24.91 -27.44
N GLU A 13 6.99 25.17 -27.70
CA GLU A 13 8.08 24.21 -27.51
C GLU A 13 8.26 23.79 -26.04
N ASN A 14 8.16 24.73 -25.08
CA ASN A 14 8.28 24.43 -23.65
C ASN A 14 7.10 23.60 -23.11
N GLN A 15 5.89 23.83 -23.63
CA GLN A 15 4.74 23.01 -23.29
C GLN A 15 4.90 21.59 -23.85
N GLY A 16 5.28 21.47 -25.13
CA GLY A 16 5.54 20.17 -25.77
C GLY A 16 6.61 19.34 -25.06
N ASN A 17 7.70 19.97 -24.60
CA ASN A 17 8.75 19.29 -23.84
C ASN A 17 8.29 18.85 -22.44
N THR A 18 7.40 19.61 -21.80
CA THR A 18 6.83 19.26 -20.49
C THR A 18 5.85 18.09 -20.59
N TYR A 19 5.01 18.07 -21.63
CA TYR A 19 4.12 16.93 -21.90
C TYR A 19 4.92 15.66 -22.21
N MET A 20 5.98 15.77 -23.01
CA MET A 20 6.84 14.63 -23.35
C MET A 20 7.62 14.10 -22.12
N ASP A 21 8.07 14.96 -21.20
CA ASP A 21 8.66 14.51 -19.92
C ASP A 21 7.64 13.79 -19.04
N PHE A 22 6.43 14.33 -18.92
CA PHE A 22 5.36 13.69 -18.16
C PHE A 22 5.00 12.31 -18.72
N ASP A 23 4.81 12.19 -20.03
CA ASP A 23 4.47 10.93 -20.68
C ASP A 23 5.59 9.88 -20.49
N ASN A 24 6.85 10.28 -20.65
CA ASN A 24 7.99 9.39 -20.41
C ASN A 24 8.06 8.91 -18.95
N ARG A 25 7.75 9.79 -17.99
CA ARG A 25 7.73 9.43 -16.56
C ARG A 25 6.56 8.52 -16.23
N LEU A 26 5.40 8.75 -16.83
CA LEU A 26 4.23 7.89 -16.70
C LEU A 26 4.52 6.49 -17.25
N ASP A 27 5.06 6.39 -18.46
CA ASP A 27 5.44 5.11 -19.08
C ASP A 27 6.50 4.38 -18.24
N SER A 28 7.48 5.11 -17.70
CA SER A 28 8.47 4.53 -16.79
C SER A 28 7.83 3.97 -15.52
N ALA A 29 6.87 4.69 -14.93
CA ALA A 29 6.15 4.23 -13.75
C ALA A 29 5.31 2.99 -14.06
N ILE A 30 4.58 2.96 -15.18
CA ILE A 30 3.78 1.82 -15.63
C ILE A 30 4.66 0.59 -15.82
N HIS A 31 5.79 0.73 -16.53
CA HIS A 31 6.72 -0.39 -16.75
C HIS A 31 7.27 -0.94 -15.44
N LYS A 32 7.72 -0.07 -14.52
CA LYS A 32 8.24 -0.49 -13.21
C LYS A 32 7.17 -1.21 -12.38
N SER A 33 5.95 -0.69 -12.34
CA SER A 33 4.84 -1.31 -11.59
C SER A 33 4.45 -2.66 -12.18
N ARG A 34 4.35 -2.76 -13.52
CA ARG A 34 4.07 -4.02 -14.22
C ARG A 34 5.15 -5.05 -13.90
N ASP A 35 6.41 -4.69 -14.09
CA ASP A 35 7.53 -5.62 -13.92
C ASP A 35 7.63 -6.08 -12.46
N PHE A 36 7.38 -5.19 -11.49
CA PHE A 36 7.29 -5.55 -10.08
C PHE A 36 6.14 -6.53 -9.79
N LEU A 37 4.93 -6.27 -10.29
CA LEU A 37 3.79 -7.17 -10.09
C LEU A 37 4.05 -8.53 -10.74
N LEU A 38 4.53 -8.57 -11.98
CA LEU A 38 4.87 -9.82 -12.66
C LEU A 38 5.99 -10.58 -11.93
N SER A 39 6.96 -9.88 -11.33
CA SER A 39 8.01 -10.53 -10.53
C SER A 39 7.50 -11.21 -9.25
N ARG A 40 6.30 -10.86 -8.79
CA ARG A 40 5.64 -11.43 -7.59
C ARG A 40 4.61 -12.52 -7.91
N GLN A 41 4.36 -12.79 -9.20
CA GLN A 41 3.43 -13.83 -9.61
C GLN A 41 4.04 -15.20 -9.31
N THR A 42 3.24 -16.13 -8.79
CA THR A 42 3.69 -17.52 -8.59
C THR A 42 3.87 -18.24 -9.92
N GLU A 43 4.54 -19.39 -9.92
CA GLU A 43 4.73 -20.20 -11.13
C GLU A 43 3.40 -20.65 -11.74
N GLU A 44 2.37 -20.84 -10.92
CA GLU A 44 1.01 -21.20 -11.31
C GLU A 44 0.16 -20.01 -11.80
N GLY A 45 0.67 -18.78 -11.70
CA GLY A 45 0.06 -17.59 -12.29
C GLY A 45 -0.84 -16.75 -11.38
N TYR A 46 -0.91 -17.02 -10.07
CA TYR A 46 -1.65 -16.17 -9.13
C TYR A 46 -0.72 -15.27 -8.30
N TRP A 47 -1.31 -14.34 -7.55
CA TRP A 47 -0.59 -13.48 -6.60
C TRP A 47 -0.97 -13.85 -5.17
N VAL A 48 0.03 -13.86 -4.29
CA VAL A 48 -0.15 -14.04 -2.84
C VAL A 48 0.38 -12.81 -2.15
N ASP A 49 -0.46 -12.17 -1.36
CA ASP A 49 -0.06 -11.07 -0.50
C ASP A 49 -0.83 -11.12 0.82
N GLU A 50 -0.41 -10.29 1.76
CA GLU A 50 -1.04 -10.21 3.08
C GLU A 50 -2.44 -9.59 2.97
N LEU A 51 -3.45 -10.32 3.45
CA LEU A 51 -4.79 -9.77 3.66
C LEU A 51 -4.88 -9.26 5.10
N GLU A 52 -4.52 -8.00 5.30
CA GLU A 52 -4.68 -7.35 6.61
C GLU A 52 -6.17 -7.09 6.92
N SER A 53 -6.55 -7.37 8.17
CA SER A 53 -7.88 -7.11 8.71
C SER A 53 -7.76 -6.31 10.03
N ASN A 54 -8.80 -6.35 10.87
CA ASN A 54 -8.76 -5.76 12.20
C ASN A 54 -8.02 -6.69 13.21
N ALA A 55 -7.86 -6.19 14.44
CA ALA A 55 -7.18 -6.94 15.50
C ALA A 55 -7.99 -8.12 16.06
N THR A 56 -9.30 -8.20 15.77
CA THR A 56 -10.20 -9.14 16.46
C THR A 56 -9.89 -10.58 16.06
N ILE A 57 -9.64 -10.86 14.78
CA ILE A 57 -9.28 -12.20 14.30
C ILE A 57 -8.08 -12.79 15.06
N THR A 58 -7.07 -11.96 15.31
CA THR A 58 -5.87 -12.35 16.06
C THR A 58 -6.17 -12.57 17.55
N ALA A 59 -6.98 -11.70 18.17
CA ALA A 59 -7.37 -11.84 19.57
C ALA A 59 -8.25 -13.08 19.80
N GLU A 60 -9.21 -13.32 18.91
CA GLU A 60 -10.08 -14.49 18.88
C GLU A 60 -9.29 -15.79 18.76
N LEU A 61 -8.22 -15.82 17.97
CA LEU A 61 -7.35 -16.99 17.89
C LEU A 61 -6.66 -17.31 19.22
N ILE A 62 -6.24 -16.29 19.99
CA ILE A 62 -5.69 -16.49 21.34
C ILE A 62 -6.78 -17.10 22.25
N PHE A 63 -7.98 -16.52 22.26
CA PHE A 63 -9.10 -17.05 23.04
C PHE A 63 -9.46 -18.48 22.64
N PHE A 64 -9.49 -18.76 21.34
CA PHE A 64 -9.80 -20.09 20.81
C PHE A 64 -8.80 -21.13 21.29
N MET A 65 -7.49 -20.84 21.23
CA MET A 65 -6.46 -21.75 21.73
C MET A 65 -6.61 -22.08 23.22
N HIS A 66 -6.98 -21.09 24.03
CA HIS A 66 -7.27 -21.32 25.46
C HIS A 66 -8.54 -22.14 25.65
N PHE A 67 -9.59 -21.85 24.90
CA PHE A 67 -10.87 -22.55 24.95
C PHE A 67 -10.74 -24.03 24.58
N THR A 68 -9.91 -24.36 23.59
CA THR A 68 -9.67 -25.75 23.15
C THR A 68 -8.55 -26.46 23.87
N GLU A 69 -7.93 -25.83 24.88
CA GLU A 69 -6.75 -26.36 25.60
C GLU A 69 -5.56 -26.69 24.67
N THR A 70 -5.45 -26.02 23.51
CA THR A 70 -4.39 -26.23 22.51
C THR A 70 -3.39 -25.07 22.47
N VAL A 71 -3.06 -24.51 23.65
CA VAL A 71 -2.20 -23.33 23.74
C VAL A 71 -0.79 -23.63 23.26
N ASP A 72 -0.35 -22.86 22.26
CA ASP A 72 1.02 -22.82 21.74
C ASP A 72 1.66 -21.51 22.19
N LEU A 73 2.55 -21.57 23.18
CA LEU A 73 3.12 -20.39 23.83
C LEU A 73 3.96 -19.52 22.88
N GLU A 74 4.66 -20.14 21.94
CA GLU A 74 5.46 -19.40 20.95
C GLU A 74 4.55 -18.67 19.96
N LYS A 75 3.46 -19.33 19.52
CA LYS A 75 2.45 -18.68 18.68
C LYS A 75 1.75 -17.55 19.44
N GLN A 76 1.31 -17.80 20.66
CA GLN A 76 0.66 -16.78 21.49
C GLN A 76 1.56 -15.55 21.68
N LYS A 77 2.86 -15.74 21.95
CA LYS A 77 3.82 -14.63 22.07
C LYS A 77 3.89 -13.78 20.81
N LYS A 78 3.90 -14.42 19.63
CA LYS A 78 3.89 -13.70 18.33
C LYS A 78 2.57 -12.94 18.12
N LEU A 79 1.43 -13.56 18.41
CA LEU A 79 0.11 -12.93 18.28
C LEU A 79 -0.04 -11.72 19.22
N THR A 80 0.39 -11.85 20.48
CA THR A 80 0.38 -10.74 21.45
C THR A 80 1.31 -9.61 21.02
N SER A 81 2.50 -9.92 20.51
CA SER A 81 3.43 -8.89 20.00
C SER A 81 2.84 -8.15 18.80
N TYR A 82 2.14 -8.86 17.91
CA TYR A 82 1.42 -8.26 16.79
C TYR A 82 0.28 -7.35 17.25
N LEU A 83 -0.55 -7.79 18.21
CA LEU A 83 -1.65 -6.98 18.76
C LEU A 83 -1.13 -5.66 19.36
N LEU A 84 -0.07 -5.73 20.17
CA LEU A 84 0.54 -4.53 20.77
C LEU A 84 1.17 -3.61 19.71
N HIS A 85 1.74 -4.18 18.64
CA HIS A 85 2.28 -3.38 17.54
C HIS A 85 1.19 -2.65 16.75
N LYS A 86 0.00 -3.24 16.60
CA LYS A 86 -1.14 -2.62 15.93
C LYS A 86 -1.95 -1.68 16.85
N GLN A 87 -1.62 -1.61 18.14
CA GLN A 87 -2.27 -0.71 19.10
C GLN A 87 -1.90 0.75 18.78
N ARG A 88 -2.90 1.63 18.82
CA ARG A 88 -2.68 3.08 18.66
C ARG A 88 -2.08 3.69 19.93
N GLU A 89 -1.54 4.90 19.79
CA GLU A 89 -0.99 5.68 20.91
C GLU A 89 -2.02 5.96 22.03
N ASP A 90 -3.30 6.08 21.67
CA ASP A 90 -4.42 6.24 22.62
C ASP A 90 -4.87 4.91 23.26
N GLY A 91 -4.22 3.81 22.92
CA GLY A 91 -4.52 2.47 23.42
C GLY A 91 -5.59 1.71 22.65
N SER A 92 -6.19 2.30 21.61
CA SER A 92 -7.28 1.68 20.85
C SER A 92 -6.83 0.76 19.70
N TRP A 93 -7.76 -0.05 19.20
CA TRP A 93 -7.63 -0.84 17.97
C TRP A 93 -8.80 -0.52 17.02
N PRO A 94 -8.58 0.25 15.94
CA PRO A 94 -9.63 0.58 14.98
C PRO A 94 -9.91 -0.57 14.00
N LEU A 95 -11.07 -0.53 13.33
CA LEU A 95 -11.45 -1.49 12.28
C LEU A 95 -10.61 -1.38 10.99
N TYR A 96 -10.03 -0.22 10.72
CA TYR A 96 -9.19 0.05 9.56
C TYR A 96 -8.13 1.10 9.88
N PHE A 97 -7.09 1.18 9.05
CA PHE A 97 -5.98 2.10 9.25
C PHE A 97 -6.44 3.56 9.34
N GLY A 98 -6.12 4.22 10.45
CA GLY A 98 -6.50 5.62 10.70
C GLY A 98 -7.95 5.84 11.14
N GLY A 99 -8.76 4.78 11.28
CA GLY A 99 -10.15 4.87 11.73
C GLY A 99 -10.31 5.29 13.21
N PRO A 100 -11.55 5.58 13.64
CA PRO A 100 -11.85 5.86 15.05
C PRO A 100 -11.63 4.62 15.93
N CYS A 101 -11.49 4.84 17.24
CA CYS A 101 -11.48 3.78 18.23
C CYS A 101 -12.74 2.91 18.12
N ASP A 102 -12.57 1.60 18.20
CA ASP A 102 -13.61 0.57 18.21
C ASP A 102 -13.64 -0.13 19.58
N ILE A 103 -14.81 -0.62 19.99
CA ILE A 103 -15.06 -1.22 21.32
C ILE A 103 -15.26 -2.74 21.25
#